data_AF-A0A964JEE6-F1
#
_entry.id   AF-A0A964JEE6-F1
#
_cell.length_a   1.000
_cell.length_b   1.000
_cell.length_c   1.000
_cell.angle_alpha   90.00
_cell.angle_beta   90.00
_cell.angle_gamma   90.00
#
_symmetry.space_group_name_H-M   'P 1'
#
loop_
_entity.id
_entity.type
_entity.pdbx_description
1 polymer ?
#
loop_
_entity_poly.entity_id
_entity_poly.type
_entity_poly.pdbx_seq_one_letter_code
_entity_poly.pdbx_strand_id
1 'polypeptide(L)'
;MSDTLRDWQEGIAILLGALLIVAGMLMNGSTGRRREQDRRRNETRAILAALYGEIVVLRDKLAVVSRLVAEKTLRHSDLAEQFIAENMPPLPLLFERLVDKIGVLPSSYVLRIISFYASYEEARGGLRLLAPHNGLSYSASSFLNPAVMAVQESEPILRRMELDVGAERAPACDLGDAINVVDMLDQQYRR
;
A
#
# COMPACT_ATOMS: atom_id res chain seq x y z
N MET A 1 18.26 -74.98 -8.39
CA MET A 1 17.93 -74.06 -9.50
C MET A 1 16.73 -73.17 -9.18
N SER A 2 15.85 -73.57 -8.25
CA SER A 2 14.76 -72.75 -7.71
C SER A 2 15.23 -71.58 -6.85
N ASP A 3 16.28 -71.79 -6.05
CA ASP A 3 16.71 -70.80 -5.04
C ASP A 3 17.33 -69.56 -5.68
N THR A 4 18.08 -69.73 -6.77
CA THR A 4 18.65 -68.61 -7.54
C THR A 4 17.59 -67.74 -8.22
N LEU A 5 16.46 -68.31 -8.64
CA LEU A 5 15.35 -67.52 -9.22
C LEU A 5 14.63 -66.69 -8.16
N ARG A 6 14.50 -67.23 -6.95
CA ARG A 6 13.85 -66.57 -5.83
C ARG A 6 14.68 -65.38 -5.31
N ASP A 7 15.99 -65.55 -5.17
CA ASP A 7 16.89 -64.45 -4.77
C ASP A 7 16.84 -63.26 -5.75
N TRP A 8 16.76 -63.54 -7.06
CA TRP A 8 16.61 -62.50 -8.08
C TRP A 8 15.25 -61.79 -8.01
N GLN A 9 14.17 -62.52 -7.71
CA GLN A 9 12.84 -61.93 -7.52
C GLN A 9 12.79 -61.02 -6.27
N GLU A 10 13.40 -61.44 -5.17
CA GLU A 10 13.50 -60.64 -3.95
C GLU A 10 14.32 -59.36 -4.19
N GLY A 11 15.43 -59.44 -4.94
CA GLY A 11 16.24 -58.28 -5.33
C GLY A 11 15.48 -57.27 -6.21
N ILE A 12 14.71 -57.74 -7.19
CA ILE A 12 13.88 -56.88 -8.05
C ILE A 12 12.77 -56.20 -7.25
N ALA A 13 12.13 -56.91 -6.33
CA ALA A 13 11.07 -56.36 -5.48
C ALA A 13 11.57 -55.22 -4.59
N ILE A 14 12.78 -55.37 -4.01
CA ILE A 14 13.41 -54.32 -3.18
C ILE A 14 13.73 -53.08 -4.01
N LEU A 15 14.30 -53.25 -5.21
CA LEU A 15 14.61 -52.14 -6.11
C LEU A 15 13.35 -51.38 -6.55
N LEU A 16 12.30 -52.10 -6.93
CA LEU A 16 11.01 -51.48 -7.28
C LEU A 16 10.38 -50.77 -6.08
N GLY A 17 10.42 -51.36 -4.89
CA GLY A 17 9.95 -50.74 -3.66
C GLY A 17 10.69 -49.44 -3.34
N ALA A 18 12.02 -49.44 -3.43
CA ALA A 18 12.84 -48.25 -3.24
C ALA A 18 12.52 -47.17 -4.28
N LEU A 19 12.35 -47.55 -5.55
CA LEU A 19 12.05 -46.62 -6.64
C LEU A 19 10.66 -45.98 -6.47
N LEU A 20 9.66 -46.73 -6.03
CA LEU A 20 8.33 -46.22 -5.71
C LEU A 20 8.36 -45.23 -4.53
N ILE A 21 9.15 -45.50 -3.50
CA ILE A 21 9.32 -44.57 -2.36
C ILE A 21 9.95 -43.26 -2.84
N VAL A 22 11.02 -43.32 -3.63
CA VAL A 22 11.70 -42.12 -4.17
C VAL A 22 10.75 -41.33 -5.08
N ALA A 23 10.02 -42.00 -5.98
CA ALA A 23 9.02 -41.36 -6.83
C ALA A 23 7.91 -40.68 -6.01
N GLY A 24 7.40 -41.35 -4.98
CA GLY A 24 6.40 -40.81 -4.07
C GLY A 24 6.89 -39.57 -3.32
N MET A 25 8.13 -39.57 -2.83
CA MET A 25 8.75 -38.40 -2.18
C MET A 25 8.91 -37.21 -3.13
N LEU A 26 9.35 -37.45 -4.38
CA LEU A 26 9.49 -36.41 -5.39
C LEU A 26 8.14 -35.79 -5.77
N MET A 27 7.12 -36.61 -5.98
CA MET A 27 5.77 -36.14 -6.27
C MET A 27 5.22 -35.29 -5.12
N ASN A 28 5.35 -35.77 -3.88
CA ASN A 28 4.84 -35.06 -2.70
C ASN A 28 5.51 -33.69 -2.49
N GLY A 29 6.84 -33.63 -2.68
CA GLY A 29 7.60 -32.38 -2.62
C GLY A 29 7.19 -31.37 -3.71
N SER A 30 6.88 -31.84 -4.92
CA SER A 30 6.42 -30.97 -6.01
C SER A 30 5.05 -30.33 -5.71
N THR A 31 4.11 -31.10 -5.14
CA THR A 31 2.82 -30.58 -4.70
C THR A 31 2.94 -29.62 -3.52
N GLY A 32 3.86 -29.88 -2.58
CA GLY A 32 4.12 -28.99 -1.45
C GLY A 32 4.58 -27.60 -1.88
N ARG A 33 5.51 -27.53 -2.84
CA ARG A 33 6.01 -26.26 -3.39
C ARG A 33 4.91 -25.46 -4.09
N ARG A 34 4.02 -26.11 -4.84
CA ARG A 34 2.89 -25.45 -5.51
C ARG A 34 1.90 -24.85 -4.50
N ARG A 35 1.51 -25.63 -3.48
CA ARG A 35 0.60 -25.17 -2.43
C ARG A 35 1.15 -23.96 -1.66
N GLU A 36 2.44 -23.96 -1.36
CA GLU A 36 3.09 -22.82 -0.69
C GLU A 36 3.12 -21.58 -1.60
N GLN A 37 3.39 -21.73 -2.89
CA GLN A 37 3.32 -20.64 -3.85
C GLN A 37 1.90 -20.07 -3.98
N ASP A 38 0.89 -20.94 -4.06
CA ASP A 38 -0.51 -20.53 -4.14
C ASP A 38 -0.96 -19.83 -2.86
N ARG A 39 -0.54 -20.34 -1.69
CA ARG A 39 -0.78 -19.70 -0.40
C ARG A 39 -0.17 -18.29 -0.34
N ARG A 40 1.11 -18.13 -0.72
CA ARG A 40 1.78 -16.83 -0.76
C ARG A 40 1.09 -15.87 -1.72
N ARG A 41 0.70 -16.33 -2.92
CA ARG A 41 -0.04 -15.52 -3.89
C ARG A 41 -1.37 -15.04 -3.33
N ASN A 42 -2.12 -15.92 -2.67
CA ASN A 42 -3.39 -15.57 -2.05
C ASN A 42 -3.20 -14.57 -0.89
N GLU A 43 -2.17 -14.76 -0.06
CA GLU A 43 -1.82 -13.83 1.02
C GLU A 43 -1.43 -12.45 0.46
N THR A 44 -0.52 -12.40 -0.52
CA THR A 44 -0.14 -11.15 -1.21
C THR A 44 -1.37 -10.44 -1.79
N ARG A 45 -2.25 -11.17 -2.49
CA ARG A 45 -3.44 -10.58 -3.12
C ARG A 45 -4.43 -10.05 -2.08
N ALA A 46 -4.61 -10.75 -0.96
CA ALA A 46 -5.46 -10.29 0.13
C ALA A 46 -4.92 -9.01 0.79
N ILE A 47 -3.60 -8.95 1.04
CA ILE A 47 -2.94 -7.75 1.58
C ILE A 47 -3.07 -6.59 0.60
N LEU A 48 -2.80 -6.80 -0.69
CA LEU A 48 -2.94 -5.76 -1.71
C LEU A 48 -4.38 -5.24 -1.81
N ALA A 49 -5.37 -6.12 -1.76
CA ALA A 49 -6.78 -5.72 -1.79
C ALA A 49 -7.17 -4.86 -0.58
N ALA A 50 -6.71 -5.23 0.61
CA ALA A 50 -6.95 -4.49 1.84
C ALA A 50 -6.30 -3.09 1.79
N LEU A 51 -5.01 -3.03 1.43
CA LEU A 51 -4.27 -1.77 1.32
C LEU A 51 -4.79 -0.89 0.19
N TYR A 52 -5.22 -1.47 -0.93
CA TYR A 52 -5.87 -0.75 -2.03
C TYR A 52 -7.10 0.02 -1.55
N GLY A 53 -8.01 -0.65 -0.84
CA GLY A 53 -9.23 -0.02 -0.32
C GLY A 53 -8.92 1.12 0.65
N GLU A 54 -7.94 0.95 1.53
CA GLU A 54 -7.50 2.02 2.44
C GLU A 54 -6.91 3.19 1.67
N ILE A 55 -5.94 2.98 0.78
CA ILE A 55 -5.29 4.05 0.01
C ILE A 55 -6.33 4.86 -0.77
N VAL A 56 -7.32 4.21 -1.40
CA VAL A 56 -8.40 4.89 -2.13
C VAL A 56 -9.21 5.82 -1.21
N VAL A 57 -9.62 5.35 -0.04
CA VAL A 57 -10.39 6.18 0.91
C VAL A 57 -9.55 7.33 1.46
N LEU A 58 -8.30 7.06 1.81
CA LEU A 58 -7.39 8.03 2.40
C LEU A 58 -7.03 9.14 1.41
N ARG A 59 -6.70 8.81 0.16
CA ARG A 59 -6.37 9.81 -0.86
C ARG A 59 -7.57 10.67 -1.23
N ASP A 60 -8.79 10.10 -1.26
CA ASP A 60 -10.00 10.85 -1.58
C ASP A 60 -10.28 11.87 -0.48
N LYS A 61 -10.13 11.46 0.79
CA LYS A 61 -10.25 12.38 1.91
C LYS A 61 -9.18 13.46 1.87
N LEU A 62 -7.92 13.12 1.59
CA LEU A 62 -6.86 14.12 1.42
C LEU A 62 -7.19 15.11 0.31
N ALA A 63 -7.62 14.65 -0.87
CA ALA A 63 -7.96 15.54 -1.98
C ALA A 63 -9.08 16.53 -1.62
N VAL A 64 -10.13 16.06 -0.93
CA VAL A 64 -11.19 16.93 -0.42
C VAL A 64 -10.64 18.00 0.52
N VAL A 65 -9.83 17.61 1.51
CA VAL A 65 -9.28 18.55 2.49
C VAL A 65 -8.30 19.53 1.84
N SER A 66 -7.48 19.07 0.89
CA SER A 66 -6.57 19.90 0.09
C SER A 66 -7.32 21.01 -0.64
N ARG A 67 -8.47 20.70 -1.27
CA ARG A 67 -9.31 21.72 -1.91
C ARG A 67 -9.84 22.75 -0.92
N LEU A 68 -10.34 22.30 0.23
CA LEU A 68 -10.87 23.20 1.26
C LEU A 68 -9.79 24.12 1.85
N VAL A 69 -8.59 23.59 2.09
CA VAL A 69 -7.45 24.38 2.56
C VAL A 69 -7.02 25.37 1.48
N ALA A 70 -6.87 24.93 0.24
CA ALA A 70 -6.51 25.79 -0.88
C ALA A 70 -7.51 26.95 -1.07
N GLU A 71 -8.81 26.65 -1.02
CA GLU A 71 -9.88 27.66 -1.11
C GLU A 71 -9.77 28.70 0.02
N LYS A 72 -9.56 28.26 1.26
CA LYS A 72 -9.37 29.17 2.40
C LYS A 72 -8.10 30.00 2.27
N THR A 73 -7.01 29.41 1.79
CA THR A 73 -5.75 30.12 1.54
C THR A 73 -5.92 31.21 0.49
N LEU A 74 -6.59 30.92 -0.62
CA LEU A 74 -6.88 31.91 -1.68
C LEU A 74 -7.78 33.05 -1.18
N ARG A 75 -8.70 32.75 -0.26
CA ARG A 75 -9.56 33.77 0.38
C ARG A 75 -8.87 34.50 1.53
N HIS A 76 -7.60 34.23 1.81
CA HIS A 76 -6.86 34.74 2.97
C HIS A 76 -7.64 34.59 4.29
N SER A 77 -8.35 33.48 4.42
CA SER A 77 -9.18 33.18 5.59
C SER A 77 -8.42 32.32 6.59
N ASP A 78 -8.54 32.66 7.87
CA ASP A 78 -7.93 31.86 8.94
C ASP A 78 -8.51 30.44 8.99
N LEU A 79 -7.62 29.48 9.27
CA LEU A 79 -7.95 28.08 9.51
C LEU A 79 -8.21 27.90 11.00
N ALA A 80 -9.47 28.14 11.40
CA ALA A 80 -9.89 27.94 12.79
C ALA A 80 -9.64 26.50 13.26
N GLU A 81 -9.36 26.32 14.56
CA GLU A 81 -9.15 24.99 15.17
C GLU A 81 -10.33 24.03 14.89
N GLN A 82 -11.56 24.54 14.91
CA GLN A 82 -12.76 23.77 14.58
C GLN A 82 -12.72 23.21 13.16
N PHE A 83 -12.24 23.99 12.18
CA PHE A 83 -12.10 23.51 10.79
C PHE A 83 -11.12 22.35 10.72
N ILE A 84 -10.00 22.43 11.44
CA ILE A 84 -8.98 21.37 11.47
C ILE A 84 -9.53 20.12 12.14
N ALA A 85 -10.26 20.26 13.25
CA ALA A 85 -10.87 19.14 13.95
C ALA A 85 -11.90 18.40 13.08
N GLU A 86 -12.75 19.13 12.35
CA GLU A 86 -13.79 18.57 11.47
C GLU A 86 -13.22 17.93 10.19
N ASN A 87 -12.08 18.41 9.71
CA ASN A 87 -11.49 17.98 8.45
C ASN A 87 -10.24 17.10 8.60
N MET A 88 -9.89 16.71 9.83
CA MET A 88 -8.73 15.85 10.08
C MET A 88 -8.85 14.53 9.30
N PRO A 89 -7.86 14.17 8.47
CA PRO A 89 -7.82 12.87 7.81
C PRO A 89 -7.78 11.72 8.84
N PRO A 90 -8.50 10.61 8.59
CA PRO A 90 -8.56 9.49 9.52
C PRO A 90 -7.19 8.80 9.67
N LEU A 91 -7.01 8.04 10.76
CA LEU A 91 -5.81 7.21 10.92
C LEU A 91 -5.86 6.02 9.95
N PRO A 92 -4.73 5.62 9.35
CA PRO A 92 -4.63 4.36 8.62
C PRO A 92 -4.77 3.20 9.62
N LEU A 93 -5.72 2.30 9.39
CA LEU A 93 -6.03 1.19 10.29
C LEU A 93 -5.47 -0.14 9.76
N LEU A 94 -5.55 -0.36 8.44
CA LEU A 94 -5.12 -1.60 7.81
C LEU A 94 -3.61 -1.64 7.67
N PHE A 95 -2.98 -0.54 7.27
CA PHE A 95 -1.52 -0.46 7.17
C PHE A 95 -0.82 -0.77 8.50
N GLU A 96 -1.28 -0.17 9.60
CA GLU A 96 -0.71 -0.42 10.94
C GLU A 96 -0.80 -1.91 11.32
N ARG A 97 -1.94 -2.55 11.01
CA ARG A 97 -2.19 -3.97 11.31
C ARG A 97 -1.46 -4.95 10.37
N LEU A 98 -1.04 -4.48 9.20
CA LEU A 98 -0.42 -5.30 8.16
C LEU A 98 1.08 -5.00 8.03
N VAL A 99 1.65 -4.16 8.89
CA VAL A 99 3.04 -3.71 8.77
C VAL A 99 4.05 -4.86 8.83
N ASP A 100 3.77 -5.88 9.65
CA ASP A 100 4.57 -7.10 9.78
C ASP A 100 4.46 -8.01 8.54
N LYS A 101 3.43 -7.80 7.72
CA LYS A 101 3.16 -8.54 6.47
C LYS A 101 3.61 -7.82 5.21
N ILE A 102 4.07 -6.56 5.30
CA ILE A 102 4.54 -5.80 4.13
C ILE A 102 5.68 -6.53 3.40
N GLY A 103 6.53 -7.27 4.12
CA GLY A 103 7.63 -8.05 3.52
C GLY A 103 7.18 -9.19 2.59
N VAL A 104 5.90 -9.57 2.62
CA VAL A 104 5.31 -10.57 1.70
C VAL A 104 4.99 -9.94 0.33
N LEU A 105 4.88 -8.62 0.25
CA LEU A 105 4.59 -7.92 -0.99
C LEU A 105 5.83 -7.84 -1.90
N PRO A 106 5.63 -7.85 -3.24
CA PRO A 106 6.71 -7.54 -4.16
C PRO A 106 7.34 -6.18 -3.86
N SER A 107 8.67 -6.07 -3.97
CA SER A 107 9.43 -4.84 -3.66
C SER A 107 8.94 -3.61 -4.41
N SER A 108 8.36 -3.79 -5.61
CA SER A 108 7.77 -2.71 -6.40
C SER A 108 6.55 -2.04 -5.74
N TYR A 109 5.84 -2.75 -4.87
CA TYR A 109 4.73 -2.21 -4.08
C TYR A 109 5.24 -1.56 -2.81
N VAL A 110 6.12 -2.24 -2.08
CA VAL A 110 6.59 -1.84 -0.74
C VAL A 110 7.01 -0.37 -0.70
N LEU A 111 7.92 0.04 -1.58
CA LEU A 111 8.43 1.42 -1.57
C LEU A 111 7.32 2.45 -1.80
N ARG A 112 6.45 2.21 -2.77
CA ARG A 112 5.36 3.13 -3.13
C ARG A 112 4.27 3.21 -2.05
N ILE A 113 3.95 2.09 -1.41
CA ILE A 113 3.03 2.05 -0.27
C ILE A 113 3.61 2.87 0.88
N ILE A 114 4.87 2.65 1.22
CA ILE A 114 5.55 3.39 2.30
C ILE A 114 5.60 4.89 1.97
N SER A 115 5.96 5.27 0.74
CA SER A 115 5.97 6.67 0.32
C SER A 115 4.60 7.32 0.44
N PHE A 116 3.53 6.62 0.06
CA PHE A 116 2.17 7.11 0.23
C PHE A 116 1.84 7.37 1.71
N TYR A 117 2.04 6.39 2.60
CA TYR A 117 1.73 6.55 4.03
C TYR A 117 2.62 7.56 4.73
N ALA A 118 3.89 7.68 4.32
CA ALA A 118 4.79 8.72 4.82
C ALA A 118 4.27 10.12 4.47
N SER A 119 3.92 10.34 3.20
CA SER A 119 3.35 11.62 2.72
C SER A 119 1.99 11.91 3.36
N TYR A 120 1.17 10.86 3.57
CA TYR A 120 -0.12 10.95 4.23
C TYR A 120 0.02 11.42 5.68
N GLU A 121 0.92 10.80 6.46
CA GLU A 121 1.16 11.19 7.85
C GLU A 121 1.82 12.56 7.96
N GLU A 122 2.72 12.90 7.04
CA GLU A 122 3.33 14.24 6.96
C GLU A 122 2.25 15.31 6.70
N ALA A 123 1.35 15.09 5.74
CA ALA A 123 0.21 15.96 5.50
C ALA A 123 -0.66 16.09 6.75
N ARG A 124 -1.03 14.97 7.37
CA ARG A 124 -1.87 14.97 8.56
C ARG A 124 -1.21 15.73 9.74
N GLY A 125 0.11 15.63 9.88
CA GLY A 125 0.91 16.43 10.80
C GLY A 125 0.89 17.92 10.43
N GLY A 126 1.13 18.26 9.16
CA GLY A 126 1.07 19.62 8.63
C GLY A 126 -0.28 20.31 8.86
N LEU A 127 -1.38 19.59 8.67
CA LEU A 127 -2.73 20.13 8.92
C LEU A 127 -2.93 20.55 10.37
N ARG A 128 -2.37 19.80 11.33
CA ARG A 128 -2.42 20.16 12.76
C ARG A 128 -1.68 21.45 13.06
N LEU A 129 -0.59 21.69 12.33
CA LEU A 129 0.25 22.87 12.48
C LEU A 129 -0.36 24.15 11.86
N LEU A 130 -1.41 24.02 11.06
CA LEU A 130 -2.14 25.17 10.52
C LEU A 130 -3.03 25.85 11.57
N ALA A 131 -3.34 25.16 12.68
CA ALA A 131 -4.04 25.78 13.79
C ALA A 131 -3.05 26.72 14.50
N PRO A 132 -3.40 27.99 14.74
CA PRO A 132 -2.53 28.90 15.46
C PRO A 132 -2.28 28.36 16.88
N HIS A 133 -1.06 27.89 17.15
CA HIS A 133 -0.65 27.42 18.46
C HIS A 133 0.37 28.39 19.03
N ASN A 134 0.05 29.03 20.16
CA ASN A 134 0.88 30.07 20.79
C ASN A 134 1.19 31.27 19.86
N GLY A 135 0.26 31.62 18.96
CA GLY A 135 0.42 32.74 18.02
C GLY A 135 1.33 32.45 16.82
N LEU A 136 1.83 31.22 16.68
CA LEU A 136 2.54 30.76 15.50
C LEU A 136 1.60 29.93 14.62
N SER A 137 1.51 30.28 13.33
CA SER A 137 0.80 29.51 12.31
C SER A 137 1.79 29.09 11.24
N TYR A 138 1.74 27.81 10.87
CA TYR A 138 2.53 27.32 9.74
C TYR A 138 1.85 27.71 8.42
N SER A 139 2.65 27.76 7.35
CA SER A 139 2.13 27.99 6.00
C SER A 139 1.29 26.80 5.54
N ALA A 140 0.26 27.07 4.75
CA ALA A 140 -0.57 26.05 4.11
C ALA A 140 0.24 25.03 3.29
N SER A 141 1.44 25.42 2.80
CA SER A 141 2.36 24.52 2.08
C SER A 141 2.80 23.33 2.93
N SER A 142 2.89 23.47 4.26
CA SER A 142 3.23 22.38 5.18
C SER A 142 2.22 21.21 5.14
N PHE A 143 0.97 21.49 4.75
CA PHE A 143 -0.06 20.48 4.52
C PHE A 143 -0.19 20.15 3.03
N LEU A 144 -0.30 21.17 2.17
CA LEU A 144 -0.66 21.00 0.78
C LEU A 144 0.42 20.25 -0.02
N ASN A 145 1.71 20.50 0.24
CA ASN A 145 2.81 19.82 -0.46
C ASN A 145 2.75 18.29 -0.25
N PRO A 146 2.81 17.77 0.99
CA PRO A 146 2.74 16.33 1.22
C PRO A 146 1.37 15.74 0.83
N ALA A 147 0.26 16.49 0.95
CA ALA A 147 -1.06 16.01 0.57
C ALA A 147 -1.19 15.83 -0.96
N VAL A 148 -0.74 16.81 -1.75
CA VAL A 148 -0.71 16.73 -3.22
C VAL A 148 0.19 15.59 -3.67
N MET A 149 1.38 15.47 -3.07
CA MET A 149 2.32 14.39 -3.34
C MET A 149 1.68 13.02 -3.05
N ALA A 150 1.06 12.83 -1.89
CA ALA A 150 0.38 11.59 -1.53
C ALA A 150 -0.70 11.22 -2.56
N VAL A 151 -1.53 12.18 -2.98
CA VAL A 151 -2.61 11.94 -3.95
C VAL A 151 -2.05 11.59 -5.33
N GLN A 152 -1.11 12.37 -5.86
CA GLN A 152 -0.56 12.17 -7.20
C GLN A 152 0.28 10.88 -7.28
N GLU A 153 1.14 10.63 -6.29
CA GLU A 153 2.00 9.45 -6.27
C GLU A 153 1.25 8.14 -5.97
N SER A 154 0.05 8.23 -5.39
CA SER A 154 -0.83 7.07 -5.20
C SER A 154 -1.35 6.50 -6.52
N GLU A 155 -1.47 7.32 -7.58
CA GLU A 155 -2.14 6.86 -8.80
C GLU A 155 -1.38 5.74 -9.51
N PRO A 156 -0.06 5.84 -9.77
CA PRO A 156 0.69 4.73 -10.39
C PRO A 156 0.61 3.41 -9.62
N ILE A 157 0.60 3.46 -8.28
CA ILE A 157 0.51 2.23 -7.48
C ILE A 157 -0.89 1.63 -7.53
N LEU A 158 -1.93 2.47 -7.47
CA LEU A 158 -3.31 2.01 -7.55
C LEU A 158 -3.62 1.34 -8.88
N ARG A 159 -3.15 1.90 -10.01
CA ARG A 159 -3.31 1.25 -11.33
C ARG A 159 -2.72 -0.15 -11.36
N ARG A 160 -1.61 -0.37 -10.66
CA ARG A 160 -0.96 -1.67 -10.58
C ARG A 160 -1.71 -2.63 -9.65
N MET A 161 -2.17 -2.14 -8.49
CA MET A 161 -2.99 -2.91 -7.54
C MET A 161 -4.31 -3.35 -8.17
N GLU A 162 -4.96 -2.48 -8.95
CA GLU A 162 -6.22 -2.78 -9.67
C GLU A 162 -6.06 -3.99 -10.59
N LEU A 163 -4.97 -4.05 -11.34
CA LEU A 163 -4.65 -5.18 -12.23
C LEU A 163 -4.39 -6.47 -11.46
N ASP A 164 -3.57 -6.42 -10.40
CA ASP A 164 -3.18 -7.62 -9.66
C ASP A 164 -4.31 -8.17 -8.78
N VAL A 165 -5.14 -7.29 -8.23
CA VAL A 165 -6.29 -7.66 -7.39
C VAL A 165 -7.52 -7.98 -8.24
N GLY A 166 -7.64 -7.43 -9.44
CA GLY A 166 -8.85 -7.49 -10.26
C GLY A 166 -9.94 -6.56 -9.73
N ALA A 167 -9.56 -5.40 -9.18
CA ALA A 167 -10.49 -4.40 -8.66
C ALA A 167 -10.95 -3.44 -9.77
N GLU A 168 -12.10 -2.79 -9.56
CA GLU A 168 -12.54 -1.72 -10.44
C GLU A 168 -11.56 -0.54 -10.40
N ARG A 169 -11.44 0.17 -11.52
CA ARG A 169 -10.57 1.34 -11.63
C ARG A 169 -11.11 2.46 -10.73
N ALA A 170 -10.34 2.85 -9.71
CA ALA A 170 -10.71 3.97 -8.86
C ALA A 170 -10.63 5.28 -9.66
N PRO A 171 -11.59 6.21 -9.46
CA PRO A 171 -11.61 7.50 -10.17
C PRO A 171 -10.37 8.33 -9.83
N ALA A 172 -10.01 9.27 -10.69
CA ALA A 172 -8.96 10.23 -10.38
C ALA A 172 -9.46 11.18 -9.29
N CYS A 173 -8.61 11.52 -8.33
CA CYS A 173 -8.94 12.49 -7.31
C CYS A 173 -8.81 13.90 -7.88
N ASP A 174 -9.85 14.70 -7.69
CA ASP A 174 -9.80 16.12 -8.03
C ASP A 174 -9.12 16.92 -6.90
N LEU A 175 -7.96 17.49 -7.19
CA LEU A 175 -7.21 18.36 -6.28
C LEU A 175 -7.63 19.84 -6.37
N GLY A 176 -8.50 20.21 -7.32
CA GLY A 176 -8.90 21.60 -7.55
C GLY A 176 -7.69 22.53 -7.68
N ASP A 177 -7.74 23.66 -6.98
CA ASP A 177 -6.67 24.67 -6.99
C ASP A 177 -5.49 24.35 -6.05
N ALA A 178 -5.48 23.19 -5.38
CA ALA A 178 -4.43 22.87 -4.41
C ALA A 178 -3.03 22.89 -5.03
N ILE A 179 -2.87 22.38 -6.25
CA ILE A 179 -1.60 22.39 -6.99
C ILE A 179 -1.16 23.84 -7.28
N ASN A 180 -2.09 24.68 -7.74
CA ASN A 180 -1.79 26.08 -8.06
C ASN A 180 -1.37 26.87 -6.81
N VAL A 181 -2.01 26.60 -5.66
CA VAL A 181 -1.67 27.23 -4.38
C VAL A 181 -0.29 26.79 -3.91
N VAL A 182 0.05 25.50 -4.05
CA VAL A 182 1.42 25.00 -3.76
C VAL A 182 2.45 25.76 -4.58
N ASP A 183 2.28 25.84 -5.90
CA ASP A 183 3.21 26.53 -6.79
C ASP A 183 3.36 28.02 -6.43
N MET A 184 2.25 28.67 -6.09
CA MET A 184 2.24 30.08 -5.65
C MET A 184 3.04 30.27 -4.36
N LEU A 185 2.83 29.42 -3.35
CA LEU A 185 3.52 29.50 -2.06
C LEU A 185 5.01 29.21 -2.23
N ASP A 186 5.38 28.22 -3.02
CA ASP A 186 6.78 27.88 -3.32
C ASP A 186 7.52 29.04 -4.01
N GLN A 187 6.85 29.75 -4.93
CA GLN A 187 7.41 30.95 -5.56
C GLN A 187 7.61 32.11 -4.58
N GLN A 188 6.74 32.26 -3.57
CA GLN A 188 6.88 33.28 -2.54
C GLN A 188 8.11 33.02 -1.64
N TYR A 189 8.40 31.76 -1.31
CA TYR A 189 9.57 31.40 -0.48
C TYR A 189 10.92 31.52 -1.20
N ARG A 190 10.92 31.51 -2.54
CA ARG A 190 12.16 31.62 -3.35
C ARG A 190 12.59 33.07 -3.62
N ARG A 191 11.79 34.05 -3.23
CA ARG A 191 12.08 35.49 -3.41
C ARG A 191 12.58 36.10 -2.12
#